data_AF-A0A6M0Q447-F1
#
_entry.id   AF-A0A6M0Q447-F1
#
_cell.length_a   1.000
_cell.length_b   1.000
_cell.length_c   1.000
_cell.angle_alpha   90.00
_cell.angle_beta   90.00
_cell.angle_gamma   90.00
#
_symmetry.space_group_name_H-M   'P 1'
#
loop_
_entity.id
_entity.type
_entity.pdbx_description
1 polymer ?
#
loop_
_entity_poly.entity_id
_entity_poly.type
_entity_poly.pdbx_seq_one_letter_code
_entity_poly.pdbx_strand_id
1 'polypeptide(L)' 'MRREQLAEAIQVKRDEMIQIGLSKGLRNEETVRCSQELDRLLNMYVLSTTNEQEAVNV' A
#
# COMPACT_ATOMS: atom_id res chain seq x y z
N MET A 1 -13.78 -3.03 0.51
CA MET A 1 -12.72 -4.05 0.34
C MET A 1 -12.38 -4.58 1.72
N ARG A 2 -12.28 -5.90 1.92
CA ARG A 2 -11.95 -6.49 3.23
C ARG A 2 -10.44 -6.34 3.53
N ARG A 3 -10.06 -6.35 4.80
CA ARG A 3 -8.68 -6.16 5.25
C ARG A 3 -7.69 -7.13 4.58
N GLU A 4 -8.08 -8.39 4.43
CA GLU A 4 -7.29 -9.43 3.76
C GLU A 4 -7.03 -9.09 2.29
N GLN A 5 -8.06 -8.63 1.57
CA GLN A 5 -7.93 -8.21 0.17
C GLN A 5 -7.02 -6.99 0.02
N LEU A 6 -7.03 -6.11 1.02
CA LEU A 6 -6.19 -4.93 1.04
C LEU A 6 -4.72 -5.30 1.34
N ALA A 7 -4.48 -6.24 2.24
CA ALA A 7 -3.14 -6.80 2.49
C ALA A 7 -2.58 -7.51 1.24
N GLU A 8 -3.40 -8.29 0.55
CA GLU A 8 -3.03 -8.93 -0.71
C GLU A 8 -2.69 -7.89 -1.80
N ALA A 9 -3.53 -6.87 -1.96
CA ALA A 9 -3.29 -5.78 -2.91
C ALA A 9 -1.99 -5.00 -2.60
N ILE A 10 -1.69 -4.76 -1.32
CA ILE A 10 -0.43 -4.15 -0.87
C ILE A 10 0.75 -5.02 -1.29
N GLN A 11 0.68 -6.32 -1.06
CA GLN A 11 1.78 -7.24 -1.39
C GLN A 11 2.03 -7.26 -2.89
N VAL A 12 0.98 -7.41 -3.70
CA VAL A 12 1.09 -7.40 -5.18
C VAL A 12 1.68 -6.07 -5.67
N LYS A 13 1.19 -4.93 -5.18
CA LYS A 13 1.67 -3.61 -5.60
C LYS A 13 3.10 -3.34 -5.14
N ARG A 14 3.51 -3.86 -3.98
CA ARG A 14 4.90 -3.80 -3.51
C ARG A 14 5.83 -4.57 -4.45
N ASP A 15 5.46 -5.80 -4.82
CA ASP A 15 6.27 -6.63 -5.70
C ASP A 15 6.39 -5.97 -7.09
N GLU A 16 5.30 -5.43 -7.62
CA GLU A 16 5.29 -4.61 -8.84
C GLU A 16 6.26 -3.42 -8.75
N MET A 17 6.19 -2.63 -7.68
CA MET A 17 7.08 -1.47 -7.48
C MET A 17 8.55 -1.88 -7.44
N ILE A 18 8.88 -3.01 -6.80
CA ILE A 18 10.24 -3.53 -6.74
C ILE A 18 10.71 -3.92 -8.15
N GLN A 19 9.89 -4.63 -8.92
CA GLN A 19 10.27 -5.01 -10.30
C GLN A 19 10.48 -3.80 -11.20
N ILE A 20 9.60 -2.79 -11.13
CA ILE A 20 9.75 -1.55 -11.91
C ILE A 20 10.97 -0.76 -11.42
N GLY A 21 11.19 -0.67 -10.10
CA GLY A 21 12.35 0.00 -9.51
C GLY A 21 13.68 -0.65 -9.88
N LEU A 22 13.73 -1.98 -9.97
CA LEU A 22 14.92 -2.74 -10.41
C LEU A 22 15.17 -2.59 -11.91
N SER A 23 14.12 -2.52 -12.73
CA SER A 23 14.24 -2.46 -14.19
C SER A 23 14.44 -1.05 -14.75
N LYS A 24 13.76 -0.06 -14.18
CA LYS A 24 13.71 1.33 -14.68
C LYS A 24 14.35 2.35 -13.74
N GLY A 25 14.66 1.96 -12.51
CA GLY A 25 15.18 2.83 -11.46
C GLY A 25 14.10 3.50 -10.62
N LEU A 26 14.47 3.91 -9.41
CA LEU A 26 13.53 4.48 -8.42
C LEU A 26 12.99 5.86 -8.79
N ARG A 27 13.69 6.60 -9.65
CA ARG A 27 13.27 7.92 -10.13
C ARG A 27 12.43 7.85 -11.40
N ASN A 28 12.23 6.66 -11.97
CA ASN A 28 11.36 6.52 -13.12
C ASN A 28 9.93 6.89 -12.72
N GLU A 29 9.23 7.59 -13.60
CA GLU A 29 7.87 8.04 -13.35
C GLU A 29 6.92 6.89 -13.00
N GLU A 30 7.09 5.72 -13.62
CA GLU A 30 6.29 4.54 -13.31
C GLU A 30 6.57 4.01 -11.91
N THR A 31 7.84 3.97 -11.48
CA THR A 31 8.18 3.56 -10.11
C THR A 31 7.60 4.52 -9.08
N VAL A 32 7.61 5.83 -9.37
CA VAL A 32 7.04 6.88 -8.51
C VAL A 32 5.51 6.78 -8.46
N ARG A 33 4.84 6.54 -9.60
CA ARG A 33 3.39 6.31 -9.61
C ARG A 33 3.03 5.05 -8.83
N CYS A 34 3.79 3.97 -9.02
CA CYS A 34 3.60 2.72 -8.30
C CYS A 34 3.78 2.89 -6.79
N SER A 35 4.75 3.71 -6.34
CA SER A 35 4.93 4.01 -4.91
C SER A 35 3.76 4.81 -4.33
N GLN A 36 3.23 5.77 -5.08
CA GLN A 36 2.05 6.54 -4.65
C GLN A 36 0.79 5.68 -4.54
N GLU A 37 0.62 4.69 -5.43
CA GLU A 37 -0.47 3.73 -5.35
C GLU A 37 -0.30 2.81 -4.14
N LEU A 38 0.91 2.33 -3.88
CA LEU A 38 1.23 1.53 -2.71
C LEU A 38 0.93 2.30 -1.41
N ASP A 39 1.34 3.57 -1.33
CA ASP A 39 1.05 4.44 -0.17
C ASP A 39 -0.45 4.61 0.05
N ARG A 40 -1.26 4.74 -1.00
CA ARG A 40 -2.73 4.81 -0.86
C ARG A 40 -3.30 3.52 -0.29
N LEU A 41 -2.81 2.36 -0.75
CA LEU A 41 -3.24 1.06 -0.23
C LEU A 41 -2.87 0.91 1.24
N LEU A 42 -1.65 1.29 1.62
CA LEU A 42 -1.18 1.29 3.01
C LEU A 42 -2.04 2.21 3.88
N ASN A 43 -2.35 3.42 3.41
CA ASN A 43 -3.21 4.36 4.14
C ASN A 43 -4.62 3.81 4.34
N MET A 44 -5.22 3.21 3.31
CA MET A 44 -6.51 2.54 3.46
C MET A 44 -6.45 1.40 4.47
N TYR A 45 -5.33 0.68 4.53
CA TYR A 45 -5.14 -0.43 5.46
C TYR A 45 -5.04 0.06 6.89
N VAL A 46 -4.21 1.08 7.12
CA VAL A 46 -4.10 1.74 8.44
C VAL A 46 -5.45 2.30 8.88
N LEU A 47 -6.19 3.02 8.02
CA LEU A 47 -7.51 3.54 8.36
C LEU A 47 -8.51 2.42 8.69
N SER A 48 -8.43 1.28 8.00
CA SER A 48 -9.24 0.11 8.33
C SER A 48 -8.90 -0.48 9.71
N THR A 49 -7.70 -0.24 10.23
CA THR A 49 -7.29 -0.60 11.60
C THR A 49 -7.60 0.48 12.64
N THR A 50 -7.54 1.77 12.27
CA THR A 50 -7.77 2.89 13.21
C THR A 50 -9.24 2.99 13.61
N ASN A 51 -10.18 2.60 12.74
CA ASN A 51 -11.60 2.51 13.10
C ASN A 51 -11.90 1.45 14.18
N GLU A 52 -10.96 0.54 14.49
CA GLU A 52 -11.06 -0.42 15.61
C GLU A 52 -10.39 0.13 16.90
N GLN A 53 -9.58 1.19 16.82
CA GLN A 53 -8.76 1.68 17.94
C GLN A 53 -9.45 2.75 18.80
N GLU A 54 -10.52 3.41 18.32
CA GLU A 54 -11.32 4.34 19.12
C GLU A 54 -12.27 3.63 20.12
N ALA A 55 -12.47 2.32 20.03
CA ALA A 55 -13.35 1.56 20.94
C ALA A 55 -12.62 0.98 22.19
N VAL A 56 -11.30 1.14 22.31
CA VAL A 56 -10.49 0.51 23.39
C VAL A 56 -9.93 1.52 24.39
N ASN A 57 -10.26 2.80 24.26
CA ASN A 57 -9.92 3.83 25.24
C ASN A 57 -11.20 4.51 25.80
N VAL A 58 -12.01 3.76 26.55
CA VAL A 58 -13.01 4.29 27.51
C VAL A 58 -12.67 3.74 28.89
#